data_AF-T1H4N1-F1
#
_entry.id   AF-T1H4N1-F1
#
_cell.length_a   1.000
_cell.length_b   1.000
_cell.length_c   1.000
_cell.angle_alpha   90.00
_cell.angle_beta   90.00
_cell.angle_gamma   90.00
#
_symmetry.space_group_name_H-M   'P 1'
#
loop_
_entity.id
_entity.type
_entity.pdbx_description
1 polymer ?
#
loop_
_entity_poly.entity_id
_entity_poly.type
_entity_poly.pdbx_seq_one_letter_code
_entity_poly.pdbx_strand_id
1 'polypeptide(L)'
;MSGGAGYVLSREALKRFVEIAYPMQNGTCESGNVFKAEDAELGRCLEAINVKAGDSRDGFQERFHPFVPSHHFFDQFKLVPDSDNWFKNMSWYPHLHGWGCCSNTSITFHYIEPEMMYVYHYFLYYLRPVGVNYNAITVLPQKISSQTLK
;
A
#
# COMPACT_ATOMS: atom_id res chain seq x y z
N MET A 1 1.21 3.69 -6.19
CA MET A 1 1.53 2.37 -5.62
C MET A 1 3.00 2.40 -5.23
N SER A 2 3.35 2.16 -3.97
CA SER A 2 4.75 2.08 -3.55
C SER A 2 5.13 0.62 -3.32
N GLY A 3 6.23 0.17 -3.91
CA GLY A 3 6.73 -1.19 -3.83
C GLY A 3 7.19 -1.56 -2.42
N GLY A 4 7.78 -0.60 -1.69
CA GLY A 4 8.25 -0.83 -0.31
C GLY A 4 7.13 -1.25 0.64
N ALA A 5 5.97 -0.59 0.56
CA ALA A 5 4.81 -0.98 1.35
C ALA A 5 4.21 -2.33 0.93
N GLY A 6 4.54 -2.81 -0.27
CA GLY A 6 3.84 -3.88 -0.95
C GLY A 6 2.52 -3.43 -1.58
N TYR A 7 1.99 -4.28 -2.45
CA TYR A 7 0.73 -4.06 -3.16
C TYR A 7 -0.03 -5.38 -3.31
N VAL A 8 -1.35 -5.28 -3.48
CA VAL A 8 -2.24 -6.44 -3.63
C VAL A 8 -2.88 -6.39 -5.00
N LEU A 9 -2.72 -7.47 -5.75
CA LEU A 9 -3.39 -7.66 -7.04
C LEU A 9 -4.51 -8.69 -6.88
N SER A 10 -5.65 -8.41 -7.52
CA SER A 10 -6.66 -9.44 -7.70
C SER A 10 -6.12 -10.54 -8.62
N ARG A 11 -6.68 -11.75 -8.51
CA ARG A 11 -6.31 -12.87 -9.40
C ARG A 11 -6.43 -12.50 -10.88
N GLU A 12 -7.47 -11.73 -11.24
CA GLU A 12 -7.69 -11.29 -12.62
C GLU A 12 -6.67 -10.23 -13.04
N ALA A 13 -6.34 -9.27 -12.17
CA ALA A 13 -5.31 -8.27 -12.45
C ALA A 13 -3.94 -8.92 -12.72
N LEU A 14 -3.54 -9.88 -11.88
CA LEU A 14 -2.30 -10.62 -12.07
C LEU A 14 -2.31 -11.43 -13.37
N LYS A 15 -3.42 -12.12 -13.66
CA LYS A 15 -3.57 -12.89 -14.90
C LYS A 15 -3.40 -12.00 -16.14
N ARG A 16 -4.10 -10.86 -16.20
CA ARG A 16 -3.99 -9.93 -17.33
C ARG A 16 -2.61 -9.30 -17.42
N PHE A 17 -1.97 -9.02 -16.30
CA PHE A 17 -0.59 -8.54 -16.30
C PHE A 17 0.33 -9.54 -17.01
N VAL A 18 0.29 -10.82 -16.63
CA VAL A 18 1.16 -11.85 -17.19
C VAL A 18 0.81 -12.19 -18.65
N GLU A 19 -0.47 -12.31 -18.98
CA GLU A 19 -0.91 -12.78 -20.30
C GLU A 19 -1.00 -11.66 -21.35
N ILE A 20 -1.18 -10.40 -20.92
CA ILE A 20 -1.45 -9.27 -21.81
C ILE A 20 -0.38 -8.19 -21.67
N ALA A 21 -0.19 -7.63 -20.46
CA ALA A 21 0.70 -6.47 -20.30
C ALA A 21 2.19 -6.82 -20.48
N TYR A 22 2.66 -7.86 -19.81
CA TYR A 22 4.07 -8.26 -19.81
C TYR A 22 4.62 -8.63 -21.21
N PRO A 23 3.85 -9.31 -22.09
CA PRO A 23 4.28 -9.58 -23.46
C PRO A 23 4.24 -8.37 -24.42
N MET A 24 3.68 -7.22 -24.01
CA MET A 24 3.56 -6.04 -24.88
C MET A 24 4.94 -5.41 -25.17
N GLN A 25 5.55 -5.79 -26.29
CA GLN A 25 6.76 -5.16 -26.83
C GLN A 25 6.43 -3.91 -27.66
N ASN A 26 5.72 -2.94 -27.07
CA ASN A 26 5.23 -1.75 -27.78
C ASN A 26 5.58 -0.41 -27.09
N GLY A 27 6.61 -0.37 -26.24
CA GLY A 27 6.98 0.82 -25.47
C GLY A 27 6.18 1.06 -24.19
N THR A 28 5.05 0.37 -23.98
CA THR A 28 4.18 0.60 -22.81
C THR A 28 4.60 -0.23 -21.60
N CYS A 29 5.09 -1.46 -21.86
CA CYS A 29 5.56 -2.44 -20.87
C CYS A 29 6.88 -3.07 -21.31
N GLU A 30 7.85 -2.25 -21.69
CA GLU A 30 9.12 -2.78 -22.19
C GLU A 30 10.01 -3.31 -21.07
N SER A 31 10.24 -4.61 -21.08
CA SER A 31 11.32 -5.24 -20.33
C SER A 31 12.65 -4.91 -21.02
N GLY A 32 13.39 -3.91 -20.52
CA GLY A 32 14.81 -3.79 -20.89
C GLY A 32 15.40 -2.40 -21.05
N ASN A 33 14.63 -1.32 -20.94
CA ASN A 33 15.22 0.02 -21.00
C ASN A 33 14.67 0.97 -19.93
N VAL A 34 15.63 1.58 -19.22
CA VAL A 34 15.51 2.68 -18.25
C VAL A 34 15.33 2.25 -16.79
N PHE A 35 16.23 2.77 -15.94
CA PHE A 35 16.18 2.78 -14.47
C PHE A 35 14.87 3.39 -13.96
N LYS A 36 13.78 2.63 -13.97
CA LYS A 36 12.50 3.04 -13.43
C LYS A 36 12.16 2.16 -12.24
N ALA A 37 11.49 2.76 -11.26
CA ALA A 37 11.02 2.03 -10.09
C ALA A 37 10.03 0.95 -10.54
N GLU A 38 10.22 -0.29 -10.09
CA GLU A 38 9.45 -1.47 -10.50
C GLU A 38 7.95 -1.27 -10.26
N ASP A 39 7.60 -0.71 -9.11
CA ASP A 39 6.24 -0.39 -8.70
C ASP A 39 5.56 0.62 -9.63
N ALA A 40 6.28 1.65 -10.07
CA ALA A 40 5.77 2.63 -11.01
C ALA A 40 5.50 1.99 -12.38
N GLU A 41 6.39 1.12 -12.87
CA GLU A 41 6.20 0.44 -14.15
C GLU A 41 5.11 -0.63 -14.08
N LEU A 42 5.01 -1.38 -12.98
CA LEU A 42 3.90 -2.31 -12.77
C LEU A 42 2.56 -1.58 -12.79
N GLY A 43 2.47 -0.43 -12.10
CA GLY A 43 1.28 0.41 -12.10
C GLY A 43 0.91 0.90 -13.50
N ARG A 44 1.89 1.42 -14.24
CA ARG A 44 1.71 1.88 -15.63
C ARG A 44 1.24 0.75 -16.56
N CYS A 45 1.81 -0.44 -16.41
CA CYS A 45 1.44 -1.61 -17.21
C CYS A 45 0.01 -2.05 -16.96
N LEU A 46 -0.39 -2.12 -15.68
CA LEU A 46 -1.76 -2.44 -15.30
C LEU A 46 -2.75 -1.40 -15.84
N GLU A 47 -2.41 -0.11 -15.76
CA GLU A 47 -3.24 0.96 -16.32
C GLU A 47 -3.42 0.82 -17.84
N ALA A 48 -2.34 0.49 -18.57
CA ALA A 48 -2.37 0.32 -20.02
C ALA A 48 -3.33 -0.79 -20.51
N ILE A 49 -3.59 -1.79 -19.68
CA ILE A 49 -4.56 -2.87 -19.94
C ILE A 49 -5.89 -2.66 -19.19
N ASN A 50 -6.20 -1.42 -18.81
CA ASN A 50 -7.42 -1.01 -18.11
C ASN A 50 -7.66 -1.71 -16.75
N VAL A 51 -6.59 -2.08 -16.05
CA VAL A 51 -6.68 -2.49 -14.64
C VAL A 51 -6.60 -1.26 -13.76
N LYS A 52 -7.71 -0.92 -13.12
CA LYS A 52 -7.81 0.26 -12.24
C LYS A 52 -7.18 -0.01 -10.87
N ALA A 53 -6.47 0.98 -10.34
CA ALA A 53 -6.04 0.99 -8.96
C ALA A 53 -7.27 1.16 -8.03
N GLY A 54 -7.35 0.34 -6.99
CA GLY A 54 -8.38 0.47 -5.95
C GLY A 54 -7.97 1.44 -4.85
N ASP A 55 -8.95 2.02 -4.15
CA ASP A 55 -8.69 2.77 -2.91
C ASP A 55 -8.35 1.79 -1.79
N SER A 56 -7.11 1.85 -1.32
CA SER A 56 -6.59 0.97 -0.27
C SER A 56 -6.82 1.52 1.13
N ARG A 57 -7.44 2.69 1.32
CA ARG A 57 -7.69 3.27 2.64
C ARG A 57 -8.83 2.58 3.38
N ASP A 58 -8.85 2.74 4.70
CA ASP A 58 -10.01 2.42 5.53
C ASP A 58 -10.57 3.72 6.13
N GLY A 59 -11.75 4.12 5.67
CA GLY A 59 -12.23 5.49 5.80
C GLY A 59 -11.30 6.46 5.05
N PHE A 60 -10.57 7.30 5.80
CA PHE A 60 -9.61 8.27 5.24
C PHE A 60 -8.14 7.93 5.54
N GLN A 61 -7.88 6.78 6.19
CA GLN A 61 -6.55 6.44 6.71
C GLN A 61 -5.86 5.39 5.85
N GLU A 62 -4.55 5.56 5.65
CA GLU A 62 -3.72 4.65 4.88
C GLU A 62 -3.56 3.29 5.58
N ARG A 63 -3.45 2.23 4.77
CA ARG A 63 -3.24 0.85 5.26
C ARG A 63 -1.92 0.22 4.80
N PHE A 64 -1.29 0.75 3.76
CA PHE A 64 -0.02 0.26 3.22
C PHE A 64 1.01 1.37 3.38
N HIS A 65 1.98 1.17 4.28
CA HIS A 65 2.88 2.23 4.72
C HIS A 65 4.30 2.02 4.17
N PRO A 66 4.82 2.93 3.31
CA PRO A 66 6.13 2.76 2.69
C PRO A 66 7.32 3.08 3.61
N PHE A 67 7.06 3.33 4.88
CA PHE A 67 8.08 3.60 5.89
C PHE A 67 7.77 2.90 7.22
N VAL A 68 8.72 2.97 8.15
CA VAL A 68 8.54 2.50 9.53
C VAL A 68 7.44 3.30 10.24
N PRO A 69 6.73 2.72 11.23
CA PRO A 69 5.62 3.39 11.92
C PRO A 69 6.00 4.76 12.50
N SER A 70 7.20 4.89 13.07
CA SER A 70 7.66 6.14 13.67
C SER A 70 7.67 7.32 12.68
N HIS A 71 7.98 7.09 11.40
CA HIS A 71 8.00 8.17 10.41
C HIS A 71 6.59 8.72 10.15
N HIS A 72 5.57 7.86 10.22
CA HIS A 72 4.17 8.26 10.05
C HIS A 72 3.62 8.94 11.31
N PHE A 73 3.96 8.44 12.50
CA PHE A 73 3.52 9.02 13.77
C PHE A 73 4.18 10.36 14.09
N PHE A 74 5.47 10.50 13.84
CA PHE A 74 6.22 11.74 14.17
C PHE A 74 6.32 12.70 12.99
N ASP A 75 5.65 12.39 11.88
CA ASP A 75 5.58 13.23 10.69
C ASP A 75 6.95 13.70 10.20
N GLN A 76 7.89 12.75 10.12
CA GLN A 76 9.26 13.05 9.73
C GLN A 76 9.37 13.56 8.29
N PHE A 77 8.32 13.40 7.49
CA PHE A 77 8.22 13.89 6.12
C PHE A 77 8.04 15.41 6.02
N LYS A 78 7.57 16.09 7.08
CA LYS A 78 7.56 17.56 7.12
C LYS A 78 8.97 18.18 7.09
N LEU A 79 9.98 17.39 7.43
CA LEU A 79 11.37 17.85 7.45
C LEU A 79 12.04 17.75 6.07
N VAL A 80 11.39 17.10 5.11
CA VAL A 80 11.88 16.95 3.73
C VAL A 80 11.29 18.06 2.87
N PRO A 81 12.12 18.83 2.12
CA PRO A 81 11.63 19.82 1.16
C PRO A 81 10.61 19.21 0.18
N ASP A 82 9.57 19.96 -0.16
CA ASP A 82 8.50 19.47 -1.04
C ASP A 82 9.02 19.00 -2.42
N SER A 83 10.10 19.61 -2.93
CA SER A 83 10.75 19.16 -4.18
C SER A 83 11.26 17.73 -4.12
N ASP A 84 11.66 17.28 -2.93
CA ASP A 84 12.35 16.01 -2.71
C ASP A 84 11.43 14.97 -2.04
N ASN A 85 10.24 15.40 -1.62
CA ASN A 85 9.26 14.56 -0.97
C ASN A 85 8.41 13.80 -2.00
N TRP A 86 9.02 12.79 -2.64
CA TRP A 86 8.33 11.91 -3.58
C TRP A 86 7.07 11.29 -2.99
N PHE A 87 7.07 10.96 -1.69
CA PHE A 87 5.94 10.31 -1.03
C PHE A 87 4.73 11.23 -1.02
N LYS A 88 4.93 12.52 -0.71
CA LYS A 88 3.89 13.54 -0.84
C LYS A 88 3.48 13.75 -2.30
N ASN A 89 4.44 13.88 -3.21
CA ASN A 89 4.20 14.24 -4.61
C ASN A 89 3.52 13.12 -5.43
N MET A 90 3.75 11.86 -5.07
CA MET A 90 3.21 10.69 -5.78
C MET A 90 1.99 10.07 -5.10
N SER A 91 1.49 10.68 -4.03
CA SER A 91 0.30 10.19 -3.33
C SER A 91 -0.96 10.81 -3.88
N TRP A 92 -1.93 9.94 -4.15
CA TRP A 92 -3.22 10.35 -4.70
C TRP A 92 -4.09 11.09 -3.68
N TYR A 93 -3.95 10.74 -2.40
CA TYR A 93 -4.70 11.34 -1.30
C TYR A 93 -3.76 12.11 -0.36
N PRO A 94 -4.28 13.15 0.33
CA PRO A 94 -3.53 13.82 1.38
C PRO A 94 -3.18 12.85 2.51
N HIS A 95 -1.93 12.90 2.96
CA HIS A 95 -1.49 12.13 4.11
C HIS A 95 -2.04 12.71 5.40
N LEU A 96 -2.60 11.84 6.23
CA LEU A 96 -2.86 12.16 7.62
C LEU A 96 -1.57 11.95 8.42
N HIS A 97 -1.41 12.70 9.51
CA HIS A 97 -0.20 12.70 10.32
C HIS A 97 -0.52 12.43 11.79
N GLY A 98 0.50 12.05 12.56
CA GLY A 98 0.32 11.79 13.98
C GLY A 98 -0.59 10.59 14.24
N TRP A 99 -1.43 10.69 15.25
CA TRP A 99 -2.40 9.65 15.60
C TRP A 99 -3.46 9.38 14.53
N GLY A 100 -3.62 10.27 13.55
CA GLY A 100 -4.53 10.09 12.43
C GLY A 100 -3.90 9.46 11.19
N CYS A 101 -2.58 9.21 11.17
CA CYS A 101 -1.88 8.75 9.96
C CYS A 101 -2.36 7.41 9.43
N CYS A 102 -2.68 6.52 10.36
CA CYS A 102 -2.53 5.11 10.14
C CYS A 102 -3.80 4.41 10.60
N SER A 103 -4.40 3.64 9.70
CA SER A 103 -5.62 2.92 10.03
C SER A 103 -5.37 1.97 11.21
N ASN A 104 -6.38 1.81 12.08
CA ASN A 104 -6.40 0.76 13.10
C ASN A 104 -6.45 -0.66 12.49
N THR A 105 -6.67 -0.75 11.17
CA THR A 105 -6.60 -1.96 10.35
C THR A 105 -5.43 -1.91 9.34
N SER A 106 -4.33 -1.24 9.70
CA SER A 106 -3.11 -1.19 8.88
C SER A 106 -2.60 -2.58 8.51
N ILE A 107 -2.13 -2.74 7.27
CA ILE A 107 -1.75 -4.03 6.68
C ILE A 107 -0.24 -4.21 6.68
N THR A 108 0.53 -3.20 6.26
CA THR A 108 2.00 -3.31 6.15
C THR A 108 2.72 -2.03 6.56
N PHE A 109 3.96 -2.18 7.03
CA PHE A 109 4.94 -1.12 7.18
C PHE A 109 6.27 -1.59 6.58
N HIS A 110 6.95 -0.70 5.87
CA HIS A 110 8.23 -0.99 5.24
C HIS A 110 9.42 -0.65 6.17
N TYR A 111 10.63 -1.12 5.81
CA TYR A 111 11.87 -0.91 6.56
C TYR A 111 11.84 -1.41 8.02
N ILE A 112 11.03 -2.43 8.32
CA ILE A 112 11.02 -3.06 9.65
C ILE A 112 12.23 -3.98 9.79
N GLU A 113 13.03 -3.78 10.83
CA GLU A 113 14.13 -4.65 11.20
C GLU A 113 13.63 -6.05 11.62
N PRO A 114 14.39 -7.13 11.36
CA PRO A 114 13.98 -8.49 11.71
C PRO A 114 13.53 -8.66 13.16
N GLU A 115 14.25 -8.07 14.11
CA GLU A 115 13.96 -8.12 15.55
C GLU A 115 12.61 -7.45 15.87
N MET A 116 12.33 -6.32 15.22
CA MET A 116 11.07 -5.60 15.38
C MET A 116 9.89 -6.38 14.81
N MET A 117 10.08 -7.21 13.79
CA MET A 117 9.02 -8.12 13.31
C MET A 117 8.56 -9.08 14.42
N TYR A 118 9.49 -9.62 15.23
CA TYR A 118 9.15 -10.48 16.37
C TYR A 118 8.43 -9.72 17.49
N VAL A 119 8.84 -8.46 17.76
CA VAL A 119 8.17 -7.59 18.73
C VAL A 119 6.73 -7.30 18.28
N TYR A 120 6.51 -6.95 17.02
CA TYR A 120 5.16 -6.76 16.48
C TYR A 120 4.35 -8.04 16.50
N HIS A 121 4.96 -9.18 16.19
CA HIS A 121 4.28 -10.47 16.29
C HIS A 121 3.83 -10.77 17.73
N TYR A 122 4.68 -10.47 18.72
CA TYR A 122 4.29 -10.56 20.13
C TYR A 122 3.12 -9.64 20.46
N PHE A 123 3.18 -8.36 20.07
CA PHE A 123 2.11 -7.39 20.35
C PHE A 123 0.78 -7.73 19.69
N LEU A 124 0.81 -8.26 18.46
CA LEU A 124 -0.41 -8.58 17.70
C LEU A 124 -1.02 -9.91 18.16
N TYR A 125 -0.20 -10.95 18.34
CA TYR A 125 -0.69 -12.31 18.48
C TYR A 125 -0.66 -12.84 19.91
N TYR A 126 0.24 -12.37 20.78
CA TYR A 126 0.47 -12.95 22.11
C TYR A 126 0.12 -12.02 23.27
N LEU A 127 0.38 -10.72 23.12
CA LEU A 127 0.07 -9.75 24.14
C LEU A 127 -1.47 -9.68 24.32
N ARG A 128 -1.92 -9.76 25.58
CA ARG A 128 -3.34 -9.72 25.96
C ARG A 128 -3.57 -8.67 27.05
N PRO A 129 -3.63 -7.36 26.72
CA PRO A 129 -4.05 -6.32 27.65
C PRO A 129 -5.37 -6.67 28.32
N VAL A 130 -5.38 -6.47 29.64
CA VAL A 130 -6.57 -6.60 30.47
C VAL A 130 -7.63 -5.60 30.01
N GLY A 131 -8.87 -6.06 29.83
CA GLY A 131 -10.00 -5.20 29.46
C GLY A 131 -10.24 -5.00 27.96
N VAL A 132 -9.43 -5.59 27.08
CA VAL A 132 -9.64 -5.53 25.61
C VAL A 132 -10.38 -6.79 25.14
N ASN A 133 -11.48 -6.60 24.38
CA ASN A 133 -12.21 -7.69 23.75
C ASN A 133 -11.70 -7.95 22.33
N TYR A 134 -10.94 -9.03 22.16
CA TYR A 134 -10.36 -9.46 20.88
C TYR A 134 -11.37 -10.13 19.94
N ASN A 135 -12.58 -10.46 20.42
CA ASN A 135 -13.64 -11.08 19.63
C ASN A 135 -14.56 -10.04 18.97
N ALA A 136 -14.25 -8.73 19.06
CA ALA A 136 -14.93 -7.72 18.28
C ALA A 136 -14.56 -7.94 16.80
N ILE A 137 -15.35 -8.76 16.11
CA ILE A 137 -15.18 -9.11 14.71
C ILE A 137 -15.17 -7.81 13.90
N THR A 138 -14.03 -7.49 13.29
CA THR A 138 -13.99 -6.60 12.13
C THR A 138 -14.71 -7.31 10.99
N VAL A 139 -15.99 -7.02 10.82
CA VAL A 139 -16.77 -7.53 9.69
C VAL A 139 -16.07 -7.04 8.43
N LEU A 140 -15.53 -7.97 7.63
CA LEU A 140 -14.94 -7.62 6.35
C LEU A 140 -16.00 -6.88 5.52
N PRO A 141 -15.66 -5.74 4.89
CA PRO A 141 -16.61 -5.03 4.04
C PRO A 141 -17.13 -5.97 2.94
N GLN A 142 -18.39 -5.77 2.55
CA GLN A 142 -18.98 -6.56 1.47
C GLN A 142 -18.12 -6.47 0.22
N LYS A 143 -17.94 -7.62 -0.46
CA LYS A 143 -17.20 -7.68 -1.71
C LYS A 143 -17.79 -6.68 -2.69
N ILE A 144 -16.97 -5.76 -3.18
CA ILE A 144 -17.40 -4.75 -4.15
C ILE A 144 -17.93 -5.46 -5.40
N SER A 145 -19.19 -5.17 -5.74
CA SER A 145 -19.83 -5.66 -6.96
C SER A 145 -19.19 -4.98 -8.18
N SER A 146 -18.91 -5.76 -9.22
CA SER A 146 -18.35 -5.30 -10.50
C SER A 146 -19.18 -4.22 -11.19
N GLN A 147 -20.44 -4.03 -10.80
CA GLN A 147 -21.33 -2.98 -11.33
C GLN A 147 -21.07 -1.58 -10.73
N THR A 148 -20.27 -1.49 -9.67
CA THR A 148 -20.01 -0.22 -8.95
C THR A 148 -18.69 0.44 -9.36
N LEU A 149 -17.88 -0.27 -10.15
CA LEU A 149 -16.61 0.25 -10.69
C LEU A 149 -16.91 1.13 -11.91
N LYS A 150 -17.21 2.41 -11.67
CA LYS A 150 -17.23 3.44 -12.72
C LYS A 150 -15.84 3.64 -13.31
#